data_AF-A0A7C4R5C6-F1
#
_entry.id   AF-A0A7C4R5C6-F1
#
_cell.length_a   1.000
_cell.length_b   1.000
_cell.length_c   1.000
_cell.angle_alpha   90.00
_cell.angle_beta   90.00
_cell.angle_gamma   90.00
#
_symmetry.space_group_name_H-M   'P 1'
#
loop_
_entity.id
_entity.type
_entity.pdbx_description
1 polymer ?
#
loop_
_entity_poly.entity_id
_entity_poly.type
_entity_poly.pdbx_seq_one_letter_code
_entity_poly.pdbx_strand_id
1 'polypeptide(L)'
;MGTYILTPDLREELKKPLGSLIRGKTGEVVEAISRIIKNAKPSKVITVGDIVSKSLLEGGLKVDVFIIDNRAMRKPIEPVNYRADKTLYLSNPAGAITDDSWQIIREAINSNGLVKVLVDGEEDLLTIVAVLLAPENSIV
;
A
#
# COMPACT_ATOMS: atom_id res chain seq x y z
N MET A 1 3.37 -4.66 19.71
CA MET A 1 2.86 -3.32 20.03
C MET A 1 1.49 -3.58 20.68
N GLY A 2 0.46 -2.77 20.54
CA GLY A 2 -0.90 -3.22 20.81
C GLY A 2 -1.76 -2.96 19.58
N THR A 3 -3.01 -3.37 19.61
CA THR A 3 -3.98 -2.94 18.59
C THR A 3 -4.36 -1.48 18.80
N TYR A 4 -4.19 -0.66 17.77
CA TYR A 4 -4.69 0.71 17.75
C TYR A 4 -6.05 0.76 17.05
N ILE A 5 -6.97 1.57 17.59
CA ILE A 5 -8.31 1.78 17.02
C ILE A 5 -8.46 3.24 16.65
N LEU A 6 -8.94 3.49 15.43
CA LEU A 6 -9.14 4.82 14.89
C LEU A 6 -10.28 5.54 15.63
N THR A 7 -9.94 6.65 16.26
CA THR A 7 -10.93 7.53 16.89
C THR A 7 -11.67 8.36 15.83
N PRO A 8 -12.90 8.83 16.12
CA PRO A 8 -13.64 9.71 15.21
C PRO A 8 -12.88 10.98 14.82
N ASP A 9 -12.18 11.61 15.77
CA ASP A 9 -11.42 12.83 15.52
C ASP A 9 -10.24 12.58 14.57
N LEU A 10 -9.48 11.49 14.79
CA LEU A 10 -8.40 11.10 13.90
C LEU A 10 -8.89 10.66 12.53
N ARG A 11 -10.10 10.08 12.43
CA ARG A 11 -10.70 9.74 11.13
C ARG A 11 -10.88 10.99 10.27
N GLU A 12 -11.30 12.11 10.85
CA GLU A 12 -11.42 13.37 10.11
C GLU A 12 -10.06 13.95 9.72
N GLU A 13 -9.06 13.80 10.58
CA GLU A 13 -7.69 14.25 10.31
C GLU A 13 -7.05 13.47 9.16
N LEU A 14 -7.14 12.14 9.19
CA LEU A 14 -6.53 11.22 8.22
C LEU A 14 -7.22 11.22 6.85
N LYS A 15 -8.37 11.89 6.69
CA LYS A 15 -8.95 12.17 5.36
C LYS A 15 -8.09 13.11 4.53
N LYS A 16 -7.23 13.91 5.16
CA LYS A 16 -6.30 14.79 4.46
C LYS A 16 -5.15 13.95 3.90
N PRO A 17 -4.68 14.21 2.67
CA PRO A 17 -3.52 13.51 2.13
C PRO A 17 -2.32 13.64 3.08
N LEU A 18 -1.73 12.50 3.44
CA LEU A 18 -0.51 12.43 4.25
C LEU A 18 0.77 12.77 3.45
N GLY A 19 0.60 13.10 2.17
CA GLY A 19 1.67 13.44 1.24
C GLY A 19 1.13 14.15 0.00
N SER A 20 1.93 14.15 -1.08
CA SER A 20 1.59 14.84 -2.33
C SER A 20 0.43 14.16 -3.05
N LEU A 21 -0.68 14.90 -3.23
CA LEU A 21 -1.81 14.42 -4.02
C LEU A 21 -1.58 14.64 -5.51
N ILE A 22 -1.41 13.56 -6.26
CA ILE A 22 -1.31 13.59 -7.73
C ILE A 22 -2.70 13.34 -8.30
N ARG A 23 -3.22 14.29 -9.09
CA ARG A 23 -4.54 14.21 -9.72
C ARG A 23 -4.39 14.13 -11.23
N GLY A 24 -5.24 13.32 -11.86
CA GLY A 24 -5.29 13.16 -13.30
C GLY A 24 -6.03 11.88 -13.67
N LYS A 25 -6.05 11.56 -14.96
CA LYS A 25 -6.48 10.23 -15.43
C LYS A 25 -5.43 9.20 -15.03
N THR A 26 -5.83 7.93 -14.91
CA THR A 26 -4.93 6.83 -14.50
C THR A 26 -3.59 6.83 -15.24
N GLY A 27 -3.60 6.95 -16.57
CA GLY A 27 -2.36 6.99 -17.36
C GLY A 27 -1.46 8.19 -17.05
N GLU A 28 -2.04 9.38 -16.84
CA GLU A 28 -1.29 10.59 -16.49
C GLU A 28 -0.66 10.47 -15.10
N VAL A 29 -1.39 9.87 -14.15
CA VAL A 29 -0.91 9.62 -12.78
C VAL A 29 0.23 8.60 -12.79
N VAL A 30 0.07 7.48 -13.52
CA VAL A 30 1.12 6.46 -13.66
C VAL A 30 2.38 7.07 -14.30
N GLU A 31 2.24 7.91 -15.32
CA GLU A 31 3.37 8.59 -15.94
C GLU A 31 4.07 9.56 -14.97
N ALA A 32 3.29 10.35 -14.21
CA ALA A 32 3.83 11.25 -13.20
C ALA A 32 4.63 10.49 -12.12
N ILE A 33 4.07 9.40 -11.60
CA ILE A 33 4.74 8.55 -10.60
C ILE A 33 6.00 7.90 -11.19
N SER A 34 5.95 7.43 -12.44
CA SER A 34 7.11 6.87 -13.14
C SER A 34 8.26 7.87 -13.22
N ARG A 35 7.98 9.14 -13.53
CA ARG A 35 8.99 10.22 -13.52
C ARG A 35 9.55 10.46 -12.13
N ILE A 36 8.71 10.45 -11.09
CA ILE A 36 9.15 10.62 -9.70
C ILE A 36 10.10 9.47 -9.30
N ILE A 37 9.71 8.21 -9.52
CA ILE A 37 10.53 7.03 -9.21
C ILE A 37 11.87 7.09 -9.96
N LYS A 38 11.85 7.43 -11.25
CA LYS A 38 13.07 7.53 -12.07
C LYS A 38 14.06 8.59 -11.53
N ASN A 39 13.53 9.71 -11.06
CA ASN A 39 14.34 10.82 -10.57
C ASN A 39 14.84 10.58 -9.14
N ALA A 40 13.96 10.12 -8.25
CA ALA A 40 14.27 9.89 -6.84
C ALA A 40 15.14 8.63 -6.61
N LYS A 41 15.04 7.64 -7.51
CA LYS A 41 15.70 6.32 -7.38
C LYS A 41 15.48 5.74 -5.98
N PRO A 42 14.22 5.50 -5.60
CA PRO A 42 13.89 5.13 -4.23
C PRO A 42 14.49 3.79 -3.85
N SER A 43 14.75 3.61 -2.55
CA SER A 43 15.23 2.34 -1.97
C SER A 43 14.15 1.25 -2.03
N LYS A 44 12.88 1.65 -1.87
CA LYS A 44 11.69 0.81 -2.05
C LYS A 44 10.54 1.61 -2.66
N VAL A 45 9.72 0.94 -3.46
CA VAL A 45 8.40 1.41 -3.91
C VAL A 45 7.34 0.49 -3.31
N ILE A 46 6.52 1.04 -2.43
CA ILE A 46 5.44 0.34 -1.73
C ILE A 46 4.12 0.95 -2.20
N THR A 47 3.09 0.13 -2.37
CA THR A 47 1.74 0.61 -2.72
C THR A 47 0.73 0.06 -1.74
N VAL A 48 -0.27 0.88 -1.37
CA VAL A 48 -1.36 0.48 -0.51
C VAL A 48 -2.69 0.76 -1.22
N GLY A 49 -3.47 -0.28 -1.45
CA GLY A 49 -4.77 -0.27 -2.12
C GLY A 49 -4.76 -0.89 -3.51
N ASP A 50 -5.88 -1.52 -3.87
CA ASP A 50 -6.05 -2.30 -5.10
C ASP A 50 -5.85 -1.49 -6.38
N ILE A 51 -6.45 -0.30 -6.46
CA ILE A 51 -6.45 0.51 -7.69
C ILE A 51 -5.05 1.02 -8.01
N VAL A 52 -4.33 1.55 -7.01
CA VAL A 52 -2.97 2.09 -7.22
C VAL A 52 -2.00 0.95 -7.54
N SER A 53 -2.08 -0.15 -6.80
CA SER A 53 -1.23 -1.33 -7.00
C SER A 53 -1.43 -1.88 -8.41
N LYS A 54 -2.69 -2.09 -8.84
CA LYS A 54 -3.01 -2.54 -10.19
C LYS A 54 -2.49 -1.58 -11.25
N SER A 55 -2.78 -0.29 -11.11
CA SER A 55 -2.44 0.73 -12.13
C SER A 55 -0.92 0.83 -12.34
N LEU A 56 -0.13 0.80 -11.27
CA LEU A 56 1.33 0.91 -11.38
C LEU A 56 1.96 -0.38 -11.91
N LEU A 57 1.47 -1.55 -11.48
CA LEU A 57 1.92 -2.84 -11.99
C LEU A 57 1.59 -3.04 -13.48
N GLU A 58 0.39 -2.66 -13.92
CA GLU A 58 -0.01 -2.67 -15.33
C GLU A 58 0.75 -1.64 -16.17
N GLY A 59 1.12 -0.51 -15.55
CA GLY A 59 2.02 0.48 -16.13
C GLY A 59 3.47 0.01 -16.28
N GLY A 60 3.82 -1.17 -15.77
CA GLY A 60 5.18 -1.73 -15.82
C GLY A 60 6.16 -1.06 -14.85
N LEU A 61 5.65 -0.37 -13.81
CA LEU A 61 6.50 0.23 -12.79
C LEU A 61 7.02 -0.85 -11.85
N LYS A 62 8.27 -0.68 -11.40
CA LYS A 62 8.88 -1.58 -10.41
C LYS A 62 8.32 -1.25 -9.03
N VAL A 63 7.40 -2.09 -8.56
CA VAL A 63 6.89 -2.12 -7.19
C VAL A 63 7.62 -3.23 -6.42
N ASP A 64 7.99 -2.96 -5.17
CA ASP A 64 8.64 -3.96 -4.30
C ASP A 64 7.62 -4.63 -3.37
N VAL A 65 6.66 -3.86 -2.85
CA VAL A 65 5.59 -4.37 -1.97
C VAL A 65 4.25 -3.76 -2.39
N PHE A 66 3.21 -4.57 -2.50
CA PHE A 66 1.84 -4.08 -2.65
C PHE A 66 0.91 -4.69 -1.61
N ILE A 67 0.15 -3.84 -0.93
CA ILE A 67 -0.78 -4.19 0.14
C ILE A 67 -2.19 -3.96 -0.39
N ILE A 68 -3.02 -5.00 -0.41
CA ILE A 68 -4.38 -4.96 -0.97
C ILE A 68 -5.35 -5.75 -0.10
N ASP A 69 -6.62 -5.38 -0.08
CA ASP A 69 -7.68 -6.11 0.63
C ASP A 69 -8.64 -6.86 -0.32
N ASN A 70 -8.45 -6.73 -1.65
CA ASN A 70 -9.34 -7.26 -2.70
C ASN A 70 -10.80 -6.76 -2.57
N ARG A 71 -11.06 -5.67 -1.83
CA ARG A 71 -12.39 -5.09 -1.60
C ARG A 71 -12.52 -3.70 -2.24
N ALA A 72 -12.18 -3.55 -3.51
CA ALA A 72 -12.60 -2.34 -4.21
C ALA A 72 -14.12 -2.33 -4.47
N MET A 73 -14.84 -1.38 -3.86
CA MET A 73 -16.21 -0.97 -4.23
C MET A 73 -17.35 -2.01 -4.06
N ARG A 74 -17.38 -2.82 -2.98
CA ARG A 74 -18.53 -3.71 -2.64
C ARG A 74 -19.03 -4.61 -3.80
N LYS A 75 -18.17 -4.85 -4.79
CA LYS A 75 -18.34 -5.78 -5.89
C LYS A 75 -17.01 -6.51 -6.02
N PRO A 76 -16.99 -7.81 -6.33
CA PRO A 76 -15.76 -8.48 -6.69
C PRO A 76 -15.20 -7.79 -7.93
N ILE A 77 -14.18 -6.95 -7.74
CA ILE A 77 -13.28 -6.58 -8.83
C ILE A 77 -12.50 -7.83 -9.22
N GLU A 78 -12.08 -7.91 -10.48
CA GLU A 78 -11.07 -8.90 -10.84
C GLU A 78 -9.87 -8.70 -9.90
N PRO A 79 -9.50 -9.71 -9.10
CA PRO A 79 -8.40 -9.60 -8.16
C PRO A 79 -7.17 -9.08 -8.91
N VAL A 80 -6.34 -8.31 -8.22
CA VAL A 80 -5.01 -8.00 -8.74
C VAL A 80 -4.25 -9.32 -8.87
N ASN A 81 -4.33 -9.93 -10.05
CA ASN A 81 -3.80 -11.26 -10.35
C ASN A 81 -2.34 -11.15 -10.81
N TYR A 82 -1.59 -10.33 -10.07
CA TYR A 82 -0.14 -10.23 -10.22
C TYR A 82 0.50 -11.33 -9.40
N ARG A 83 1.25 -12.18 -10.08
CA ARG A 83 2.06 -13.21 -9.44
C ARG A 83 3.23 -12.53 -8.73
N ALA A 84 3.13 -12.44 -7.42
CA ALA A 84 4.22 -12.02 -6.56
C ALA A 84 5.18 -13.19 -6.29
N ASP A 85 6.43 -12.88 -6.00
CA ASP A 85 7.42 -13.87 -5.58
C ASP A 85 7.07 -14.43 -4.19
N LYS A 86 6.43 -13.61 -3.36
CA LYS A 86 5.96 -13.96 -2.02
C LYS A 86 4.61 -13.34 -1.74
N THR A 87 3.71 -14.11 -1.13
CA THR A 87 2.42 -13.61 -0.62
C THR A 87 2.35 -13.80 0.89
N LEU A 88 2.05 -12.72 1.60
CA LEU A 88 1.79 -12.70 3.03
C LEU A 88 0.31 -12.40 3.27
N TYR A 89 -0.26 -12.97 4.32
CA TYR A 89 -1.66 -12.80 4.68
C TYR A 89 -1.75 -12.06 6.00
N LEU A 90 -2.58 -11.00 6.05
CA LEU A 90 -2.75 -10.14 7.21
C LEU A 90 -4.23 -10.02 7.53
N SER A 91 -4.64 -10.18 8.79
CA SER A 91 -5.99 -9.81 9.24
C SER A 91 -5.94 -8.46 9.92
N ASN A 92 -6.73 -7.50 9.41
CA ASN A 92 -6.79 -6.16 9.97
C ASN A 92 -8.23 -5.62 9.95
N PRO A 93 -8.96 -5.65 11.08
CA PRO A 93 -10.32 -5.14 11.14
C PRO A 93 -10.43 -3.68 10.72
N ALA A 94 -11.64 -3.29 10.31
CA ALA A 94 -11.93 -1.93 9.88
C ALA A 94 -11.55 -0.89 10.94
N GLY A 95 -10.85 0.17 10.51
CA GLY A 95 -10.40 1.23 11.41
C GLY A 95 -9.41 0.79 12.50
N ALA A 96 -8.65 -0.29 12.29
CA ALA A 96 -7.62 -0.74 13.22
C ALA A 96 -6.22 -0.79 12.60
N ILE A 97 -5.21 -0.81 13.47
CA ILE A 97 -3.86 -1.29 13.17
C ILE A 97 -3.56 -2.39 14.18
N THR A 98 -3.59 -3.64 13.73
CA THR A 98 -3.30 -4.82 14.58
C THR A 98 -1.81 -4.99 14.84
N ASP A 99 -1.45 -5.75 15.87
CA ASP A 99 -0.06 -6.15 16.11
C ASP A 99 0.56 -6.89 14.92
N ASP A 100 -0.22 -7.77 14.31
CA ASP A 100 0.16 -8.53 13.12
C ASP A 100 0.51 -7.61 11.94
N SER A 101 -0.14 -6.45 11.83
CA SER A 101 0.15 -5.45 10.78
C SER A 101 1.61 -5.01 10.84
N TRP A 102 2.14 -4.75 12.02
CA TRP A 102 3.54 -4.34 12.20
C TRP A 102 4.52 -5.44 11.82
N GLN A 103 4.23 -6.69 12.21
CA GLN A 103 5.10 -7.82 11.93
C GLN A 103 5.12 -8.15 10.44
N ILE A 104 3.94 -8.29 9.82
CA ILE A 104 3.80 -8.74 8.44
C ILE A 104 4.30 -7.67 7.47
N ILE A 105 3.99 -6.39 7.70
CA ILE A 105 4.47 -5.32 6.82
C ILE A 105 5.99 -5.17 6.93
N ARG A 106 6.56 -5.32 8.14
CA ARG A 106 8.02 -5.37 8.31
C ARG A 106 8.64 -6.53 7.54
N GLU A 107 8.04 -7.71 7.60
CA GLU A 107 8.51 -8.87 6.84
C GLU A 107 8.44 -8.62 5.33
N ALA A 108 7.35 -8.01 4.85
CA ALA A 108 7.16 -7.69 3.44
C ALA A 108 8.26 -6.75 2.93
N ILE A 109 8.50 -5.65 3.66
CA ILE A 109 9.49 -4.62 3.29
C ILE A 109 10.91 -5.20 3.25
N ASN A 110 11.25 -6.09 4.18
CA ASN A 110 12.58 -6.71 4.29
C ASN A 110 12.77 -7.95 3.38
N SER A 111 11.70 -8.42 2.73
CA SER A 111 11.79 -9.53 1.80
C SER A 111 12.38 -9.07 0.45
N ASN A 112 12.99 -10.03 -0.26
CA ASN A 112 13.47 -9.84 -1.63
C ASN A 112 12.37 -10.19 -2.63
N GLY A 113 12.47 -9.61 -3.83
CA GLY A 113 11.47 -9.80 -4.89
C GLY A 113 10.21 -8.96 -4.68
N LEU A 114 9.23 -9.17 -5.56
CA LEU A 114 7.90 -8.56 -5.48
C LEU A 114 7.09 -9.26 -4.40
N VAL A 115 6.63 -8.51 -3.39
CA VAL A 115 5.85 -9.05 -2.28
C VAL A 115 4.41 -8.54 -2.30
N LYS A 116 3.47 -9.46 -2.18
CA LYS A 116 2.06 -9.18 -1.98
C LYS A 116 1.71 -9.32 -0.50
N VAL A 117 1.06 -8.32 0.08
CA VAL A 117 0.36 -8.47 1.37
C VAL A 117 -1.13 -8.47 1.07
N LEU A 118 -1.78 -9.61 1.31
CA LEU A 118 -3.23 -9.74 1.15
C LEU A 118 -3.90 -9.57 2.51
N VAL A 119 -4.75 -8.55 2.61
CA VAL A 119 -5.43 -8.16 3.84
C VAL A 119 -6.84 -8.75 3.85
N ASP A 120 -7.18 -9.47 4.91
CA ASP A 120 -8.57 -9.74 5.27
C ASP A 120 -9.05 -8.66 6.23
N GLY A 121 -9.78 -7.67 5.70
CA GLY A 121 -10.27 -6.52 6.45
C GLY A 121 -10.12 -5.22 5.66
N GLU A 122 -9.47 -4.21 6.23
CA GLU A 122 -9.16 -2.92 5.59
C GLU A 122 -7.65 -2.64 5.60
N GLU A 123 -7.13 -2.10 4.50
CA GLU A 123 -5.73 -1.72 4.29
C GLU A 123 -5.44 -0.23 4.51
N ASP A 124 -6.44 0.65 4.52
CA ASP A 124 -6.25 2.11 4.52
C ASP A 124 -5.24 2.61 5.56
N LEU A 125 -5.42 2.20 6.83
CA LEU A 125 -4.54 2.59 7.94
C LEU A 125 -3.16 1.94 7.88
N LEU A 126 -3.01 0.86 7.11
CA LEU A 126 -1.72 0.20 6.91
C LEU A 126 -0.74 1.07 6.13
N THR A 127 -1.22 2.10 5.43
CA THR A 127 -0.37 3.15 4.84
C THR A 127 0.53 3.79 5.89
N ILE A 128 0.00 4.07 7.09
CA ILE A 128 0.78 4.65 8.20
C ILE A 128 1.88 3.69 8.63
N VAL A 129 1.55 2.41 8.76
CA VAL A 129 2.51 1.36 9.13
C VAL A 129 3.59 1.20 8.06
N ALA A 130 3.21 1.19 6.79
CA ALA A 130 4.13 1.10 5.66
C ALA A 130 5.10 2.30 5.65
N VAL A 131 4.60 3.52 5.82
CA VAL A 131 5.44 4.74 5.90
C VAL A 131 6.42 4.67 7.07
N LEU A 132 5.97 4.25 8.26
CA LEU A 132 6.81 4.20 9.46
C LEU A 132 7.89 3.10 9.41
N LEU A 133 7.66 2.03 8.65
CA LEU A 133 8.59 0.91 8.53
C LEU A 133 9.44 0.94 7.26
N ALA A 134 9.08 1.76 6.28
CA ALA A 134 9.81 1.88 5.04
C ALA A 134 11.23 2.42 5.30
N PRO A 135 12.26 1.89 4.60
CA PRO A 135 13.58 2.49 4.63
C PRO A 135 13.54 3.95 4.19
N GLU A 136 14.50 4.76 4.64
CA GLU A 136 14.66 6.11 4.12
C GLU A 136 14.79 6.11 2.60
N ASN A 137 14.34 7.20 1.97
CA ASN A 137 14.25 7.35 0.51
C ASN A 137 13.31 6.32 -0.16
N SER A 138 12.32 5.78 0.55
CA SER A 138 11.24 5.00 -0.06
C SER A 138 10.12 5.90 -0.59
N ILE A 139 9.34 5.38 -1.52
CA ILE A 139 8.04 5.92 -1.90
C ILE A 139 6.99 4.92 -1.45
N VAL A 140 5.98 5.41 -0.73
CA VAL A 140 4.79 4.67 -0.27
C VAL A 140 3.56 5.36 -0.85
#